data_AF-A0AAV0FMP4-F1
#
_entry.id   AF-A0AAV0FMP4-F1
#
_cell.length_a   1.000
_cell.length_b   1.000
_cell.length_c   1.000
_cell.angle_alpha   90.00
_cell.angle_beta   90.00
_cell.angle_gamma   90.00
#
_symmetry.space_group_name_H-M   'P 1'
#
loop_
_entity.id
_entity.type
_entity.pdbx_description
1 polymer ?
#
loop_
_entity_poly.entity_id
_entity_poly.type
_entity_poly.pdbx_seq_one_letter_code
_entity_poly.pdbx_strand_id
1 'polypeptide(L)'
;MYKKNRSWMYDKDAVLYGMQSNFLEGVGEFIEFALEHPAYMSGDKIRCPCSKCKNLKFKDPHEVGYDLYAVGFVPNYYNWTSHGEPLDPSVIPQTVGSSRYVPPEMSAWGDRAEMRWDQQMVYDAYGVPSQFNPPQPPNDPPEASTSYQPDADENPTFYQ
;
A
#
# COMPACT_ATOMS: atom_id res chain seq x y z
N MET A 1 -26.10 -4.69 10.46
CA MET A 1 -25.34 -4.95 9.23
C MET A 1 -24.86 -6.39 9.27
N TYR A 2 -25.10 -7.16 8.20
CA TYR A 2 -24.74 -8.58 8.14
C TYR A 2 -23.23 -8.71 7.91
N LYS A 3 -22.52 -9.31 8.86
CA LYS A 3 -21.10 -9.65 8.69
C LYS A 3 -21.03 -10.76 7.64
N LYS A 4 -20.52 -10.48 6.43
CA LYS A 4 -20.28 -11.52 5.43
C LYS A 4 -19.43 -12.62 6.08
N ASN A 5 -19.98 -13.82 6.22
CA ASN A 5 -19.30 -14.91 6.90
C ASN A 5 -18.21 -15.48 5.98
N ARG A 6 -16.96 -15.10 6.23
CA ARG A 6 -15.77 -15.56 5.49
C ARG A 6 -15.04 -16.70 6.20
N SER A 7 -15.72 -17.47 7.06
CA SER A 7 -15.13 -18.64 7.71
C SER A 7 -14.61 -19.66 6.69
N TRP A 8 -15.25 -19.74 5.52
CA TRP A 8 -14.88 -20.61 4.40
C TRP A 8 -13.44 -20.41 3.92
N MET A 9 -12.84 -19.23 4.10
CA MET A 9 -11.47 -18.94 3.64
C MET A 9 -10.41 -19.80 4.34
N TYR A 10 -10.70 -20.28 5.56
CA TYR A 10 -9.77 -21.04 6.40
C TYR A 10 -10.39 -22.29 7.02
N ASP A 11 -11.58 -22.70 6.56
CA ASP A 11 -12.23 -23.92 7.00
C ASP A 11 -11.47 -25.13 6.41
N LYS A 12 -10.62 -25.74 7.24
CA LYS A 12 -9.78 -26.88 6.85
C LYS A 12 -10.57 -28.18 6.73
N ASP A 13 -11.69 -28.27 7.45
CA ASP A 13 -12.52 -29.47 7.48
C ASP A 13 -13.34 -29.58 6.19
N ALA A 14 -13.69 -28.44 5.57
CA ALA A 14 -14.34 -28.39 4.26
C ALA A 14 -13.46 -28.96 3.12
N VAL A 15 -12.14 -28.78 3.18
CA VAL A 15 -11.18 -29.24 2.16
C VAL A 15 -10.93 -30.76 2.24
N LEU A 16 -11.00 -31.35 3.44
CA LEU A 16 -10.69 -32.78 3.68
C LEU A 16 -11.86 -33.74 3.38
N TYR A 17 -13.11 -33.28 3.44
CA TYR A 17 -14.30 -34.14 3.29
C TYR A 17 -15.11 -33.88 2.00
N GLY A 18 -14.53 -33.20 1.01
CA GLY A 18 -15.23 -32.95 -0.26
C GLY A 18 -16.29 -31.85 -0.21
N MET A 19 -16.38 -31.07 0.89
CA MET A 19 -17.09 -29.79 0.92
C MET A 19 -16.25 -28.66 0.29
N GLN A 20 -15.63 -28.95 -0.87
CA GLN A 20 -14.91 -27.96 -1.67
C GLN A 20 -15.83 -26.87 -2.22
N SER A 21 -17.15 -27.08 -2.22
CA SER A 21 -18.13 -26.15 -2.81
C SER A 21 -18.03 -24.75 -2.21
N ASN A 22 -18.03 -24.62 -0.88
CA ASN A 22 -18.05 -23.31 -0.22
C ASN A 22 -16.73 -22.56 -0.43
N PHE A 23 -15.62 -23.28 -0.49
CA PHE A 23 -14.32 -22.68 -0.77
C PHE A 23 -14.23 -22.21 -2.22
N LEU A 24 -14.63 -23.04 -3.18
CA LEU A 24 -14.59 -22.69 -4.61
C LEU A 24 -15.57 -21.56 -4.94
N GLU A 25 -16.77 -21.58 -4.38
CA GLU A 25 -17.76 -20.51 -4.51
C GLU A 25 -17.22 -19.20 -3.93
N GLY A 26 -16.67 -19.24 -2.71
CA GLY A 26 -16.06 -18.06 -2.10
C GLY A 26 -14.84 -17.53 -2.87
N VAL A 27 -14.02 -18.40 -3.47
CA VAL A 27 -12.92 -17.97 -4.36
C VAL A 27 -13.47 -17.29 -5.62
N GLY A 28 -14.59 -17.80 -6.17
CA GLY A 28 -15.32 -17.15 -7.26
C GLY A 28 -15.76 -15.74 -6.87
N GLU A 29 -16.44 -15.59 -5.73
CA GLU A 29 -16.87 -14.28 -5.21
C GLU A 29 -15.69 -13.32 -5.02
N PHE A 30 -14.56 -13.82 -4.51
CA PHE A 30 -13.34 -13.03 -4.34
C PHE A 30 -12.80 -12.53 -5.68
N ILE A 31 -12.74 -13.40 -6.70
CA ILE A 31 -12.23 -13.04 -8.02
C ILE A 31 -13.15 -12.01 -8.69
N GLU A 32 -14.46 -12.23 -8.67
CA GLU A 32 -15.45 -11.29 -9.21
C GLU A 32 -15.31 -9.92 -8.53
N PHE A 33 -15.26 -9.90 -7.20
CA PHE A 33 -15.02 -8.68 -6.45
C PHE A 33 -13.73 -7.98 -6.88
N ALA A 34 -12.61 -8.71 -6.99
CA ALA A 34 -11.34 -8.11 -7.39
C ALA A 34 -11.39 -7.49 -8.81
N LEU A 35 -12.13 -8.11 -9.72
CA LEU A 35 -12.32 -7.62 -11.10
C LEU A 35 -13.22 -6.37 -11.17
N GLU A 36 -14.17 -6.24 -10.26
CA GLU A 36 -15.03 -5.04 -10.14
C GLU A 36 -14.29 -3.81 -9.60
N HIS A 37 -13.05 -3.97 -9.12
CA HIS A 37 -12.26 -2.90 -8.50
C HIS A 37 -10.98 -2.60 -9.31
N PRO A 38 -11.10 -2.02 -10.53
CA PRO A 38 -9.98 -1.81 -11.45
C PRO A 38 -8.87 -0.92 -10.90
N ALA A 39 -9.18 -0.04 -9.94
CA ALA A 39 -8.17 0.78 -9.25
C ALA A 39 -7.11 -0.05 -8.49
N TYR A 40 -7.42 -1.32 -8.17
CA TYR A 40 -6.55 -2.24 -7.46
C TYR A 40 -5.93 -3.31 -8.38
N MET A 41 -6.19 -3.22 -9.69
CA MET A 41 -5.71 -4.14 -10.71
C MET A 41 -4.48 -3.61 -11.44
N SER A 42 -3.80 -4.50 -12.16
CA SER A 42 -2.72 -4.16 -13.09
C SER A 42 -3.09 -4.71 -14.48
N GLY A 43 -3.78 -3.91 -15.27
CA GLY A 43 -4.37 -4.38 -16.54
C GLY A 43 -5.51 -5.35 -16.25
N ASP A 44 -5.40 -6.58 -16.76
CA ASP A 44 -6.31 -7.70 -16.54
C ASP A 44 -5.94 -8.57 -15.32
N LYS A 45 -4.83 -8.26 -14.66
CA LYS A 45 -4.31 -9.03 -13.52
C LYS A 45 -4.78 -8.47 -12.19
N ILE A 46 -5.04 -9.38 -11.24
CA ILE A 46 -5.41 -9.07 -9.86
C ILE A 46 -4.27 -9.44 -8.90
N ARG A 47 -4.24 -8.84 -7.71
CA ARG A 47 -3.28 -9.23 -6.67
C ARG A 47 -3.58 -10.66 -6.21
N CYS A 48 -2.54 -11.45 -5.95
CA CYS A 48 -2.67 -12.81 -5.47
C CYS A 48 -2.58 -12.86 -3.94
N PRO A 49 -3.67 -13.16 -3.21
CA PRO A 49 -3.67 -13.21 -1.75
C PRO A 49 -3.17 -14.54 -1.18
N CYS A 50 -2.59 -15.41 -2.02
CA CYS A 50 -2.15 -16.73 -1.56
C CYS A 50 -1.01 -16.62 -0.54
N SER A 51 -0.83 -17.64 0.29
CA SER A 51 0.19 -17.68 1.35
C SER A 51 1.63 -17.43 0.85
N LYS A 52 1.92 -17.75 -0.42
CA LYS A 52 3.22 -17.50 -1.08
C LYS A 52 3.36 -16.07 -1.62
N CYS A 53 2.31 -15.51 -2.20
CA CYS A 53 2.34 -14.21 -2.87
C CYS A 53 2.04 -13.04 -1.92
N LYS A 54 1.23 -13.25 -0.88
CA LYS A 54 0.93 -12.28 0.18
C LYS A 54 0.44 -10.92 -0.33
N ASN A 55 -0.40 -10.91 -1.37
CA ASN A 55 -0.91 -9.70 -2.04
C ASN A 55 0.13 -8.86 -2.82
N LEU A 56 1.36 -9.34 -2.97
CA LEU A 56 2.45 -8.58 -3.61
C LEU A 56 2.55 -8.80 -5.12
N LYS A 57 2.07 -9.94 -5.62
CA LYS A 57 2.17 -10.31 -7.05
C LYS A 57 0.83 -10.12 -7.75
N PHE A 58 0.87 -9.56 -8.95
CA PHE A 58 -0.26 -9.53 -9.88
C PHE A 58 -0.22 -10.78 -10.76
N LYS A 59 -1.36 -11.45 -10.87
CA LYS A 59 -1.53 -12.69 -11.64
C LYS A 59 -2.85 -12.69 -12.36
N ASP A 60 -2.96 -13.54 -13.36
CA ASP A 60 -4.22 -13.75 -14.06
C ASP A 60 -5.25 -14.35 -13.08
N PRO A 61 -6.54 -13.97 -13.15
CA PRO A 61 -7.56 -14.45 -12.19
C PRO A 61 -7.62 -15.97 -12.05
N HIS A 62 -7.45 -16.69 -13.16
CA HIS A 62 -7.39 -18.15 -13.18
C HIS A 62 -6.18 -18.70 -12.39
N GLU A 63 -5.01 -18.08 -12.53
CA GLU A 63 -3.82 -18.46 -11.76
C GLU A 63 -4.01 -18.18 -10.27
N VAL A 64 -4.69 -17.09 -9.92
CA VAL A 64 -5.01 -16.77 -8.52
C VAL A 64 -5.93 -17.82 -7.92
N GLY A 65 -6.97 -18.25 -8.64
CA GLY A 65 -7.85 -19.34 -8.21
C GLY A 65 -7.08 -20.64 -7.96
N TYR A 66 -6.18 -21.02 -8.88
CA TYR A 66 -5.32 -22.19 -8.72
C TYR A 66 -4.40 -22.09 -7.49
N ASP A 67 -3.72 -20.95 -7.31
CA ASP A 67 -2.85 -20.73 -6.16
C ASP A 67 -3.61 -20.83 -4.84
N LEU A 68 -4.83 -20.29 -4.78
CA LEU A 68 -5.66 -20.34 -3.58
C LEU A 68 -6.12 -21.76 -3.28
N TYR A 69 -6.48 -22.53 -4.30
CA TYR A 69 -6.77 -23.95 -4.14
C TYR A 69 -5.54 -24.74 -3.64
N ALA A 70 -4.35 -24.46 -4.17
CA ALA A 70 -3.15 -25.22 -3.86
C ALA A 70 -2.52 -24.88 -2.50
N VAL A 71 -2.51 -23.60 -2.12
CA VAL A 71 -1.77 -23.13 -0.93
C VAL A 71 -2.56 -22.22 0.01
N GLY A 72 -3.84 -21.97 -0.29
CA GLY A 72 -4.73 -21.16 0.54
C GLY A 72 -4.39 -19.67 0.59
N PHE A 73 -5.25 -18.92 1.28
CA PHE A 73 -5.07 -17.50 1.56
C PHE A 73 -3.94 -17.25 2.57
N VAL A 74 -3.34 -16.06 2.52
CA VAL A 74 -2.48 -15.56 3.58
C VAL A 74 -3.27 -15.46 4.89
N PRO A 75 -2.73 -15.92 6.04
CA PRO A 75 -3.48 -15.95 7.31
C PRO A 75 -4.05 -14.58 7.72
N ASN A 76 -5.22 -14.59 8.38
CA ASN A 76 -5.92 -13.41 8.91
C ASN A 76 -6.36 -12.37 7.87
N TYR A 77 -6.31 -12.71 6.59
CA TYR A 77 -6.78 -11.85 5.50
C TYR A 77 -8.27 -12.08 5.23
N TYR A 78 -9.11 -11.71 6.21
CA TYR A 78 -10.57 -11.82 6.08
C TYR A 78 -11.19 -10.62 5.37
N ASN A 79 -10.52 -9.47 5.32
CA ASN A 79 -10.99 -8.30 4.59
C ASN A 79 -10.15 -8.14 3.33
N TRP A 80 -10.77 -7.97 2.17
CA TRP A 80 -10.11 -7.87 0.88
C TRP A 80 -9.60 -6.44 0.64
N THR A 81 -8.92 -5.88 1.64
CA THR A 81 -8.46 -4.48 1.63
C THR A 81 -7.49 -4.18 0.49
N SER A 82 -6.64 -5.14 0.11
CA SER A 82 -5.77 -4.98 -1.05
C SER A 82 -6.51 -5.03 -2.39
N HIS A 83 -7.83 -5.26 -2.38
CA HIS A 83 -8.70 -5.34 -3.55
C HIS A 83 -9.85 -4.32 -3.48
N GLY A 84 -9.80 -3.35 -2.55
CA GLY A 84 -10.76 -2.25 -2.48
C GLY A 84 -11.89 -2.42 -1.47
N GLU A 85 -11.90 -3.48 -0.66
CA GLU A 85 -12.87 -3.57 0.42
C GLU A 85 -12.50 -2.60 1.56
N PRO A 86 -13.42 -1.71 1.98
CA PRO A 86 -13.16 -0.81 3.10
C PRO A 86 -13.02 -1.60 4.40
N LEU A 87 -12.16 -1.13 5.30
CA LEU A 87 -12.08 -1.65 6.66
C LEU A 87 -13.42 -1.41 7.37
N ASP A 88 -14.00 -2.47 7.93
CA ASP A 88 -15.15 -2.34 8.81
C ASP A 88 -14.75 -1.50 10.04
N PRO A 89 -15.38 -0.33 10.28
CA PRO A 89 -15.08 0.52 11.44
C PRO A 89 -15.31 -0.19 12.79
N SER A 90 -16.07 -1.28 12.81
CA SER A 90 -16.26 -2.11 14.01
C SER A 90 -15.10 -3.08 14.27
N VAL A 91 -14.21 -3.26 13.29
CA VAL A 91 -12.96 -4.02 13.39
C VAL A 91 -11.77 -3.04 13.38
N ILE A 92 -11.82 -2.02 14.23
CA ILE A 92 -10.62 -1.25 14.56
C ILE A 92 -9.82 -2.07 15.57
N PRO A 93 -8.59 -2.51 15.28
CA PRO A 93 -7.68 -2.93 16.33
C PRO A 93 -7.52 -1.72 17.26
N GLN A 94 -8.01 -1.84 18.50
CA GLN A 94 -7.77 -0.83 19.54
C GLN A 94 -6.26 -0.74 19.75
N THR A 95 -5.59 0.09 18.96
CA THR A 95 -4.23 0.54 19.24
C THR A 95 -4.38 1.96 19.72
N VAL A 96 -3.98 2.10 20.99
CA VAL A 96 -4.03 3.29 21.83
C VAL A 96 -3.50 4.53 21.10
N GLY A 97 -4.22 5.64 21.26
CA GLY A 97 -4.15 6.77 20.35
C GLY A 97 -2.85 7.55 20.31
N SER A 98 -2.69 8.37 19.28
CA SER A 98 -1.95 9.63 19.36
C SER A 98 -2.23 10.53 18.16
N SER A 99 -2.10 11.83 18.39
CA SER A 99 -2.31 12.97 17.49
C SER A 99 -1.51 12.86 16.18
N ARG A 100 -2.13 13.23 15.04
CA ARG A 100 -1.53 13.13 13.69
C ARG A 100 -0.73 14.39 13.36
N TYR A 101 0.58 14.29 13.20
CA TYR A 101 1.36 15.29 12.46
C TYR A 101 1.45 14.85 11.00
N VAL A 102 0.97 15.67 10.08
CA VAL A 102 0.98 15.42 8.63
C VAL A 102 1.98 16.41 8.00
N PRO A 103 3.02 15.93 7.29
CA PRO A 103 3.94 16.81 6.58
C PRO A 103 3.23 17.67 5.50
N PRO A 104 3.70 18.90 5.21
CA PRO A 104 3.06 19.79 4.23
C PRO A 104 2.99 19.22 2.81
N GLU A 105 3.96 18.41 2.39
CA GLU A 105 4.00 17.75 1.07
C GLU A 105 2.82 16.79 0.86
N MET A 106 2.40 16.13 1.94
CA MET A 106 1.35 15.12 1.94
C MET A 106 -0.05 15.74 2.08
N SER A 107 -0.11 17.02 2.45
CA SER A 107 -1.35 17.81 2.45
C SER A 107 -1.76 18.25 1.04
N ALA A 108 -0.86 18.16 0.06
CA ALA A 108 -1.11 18.52 -1.33
C ALA A 108 -1.66 17.37 -2.19
N TRP A 109 -1.70 16.13 -1.67
CA TRP A 109 -2.11 14.94 -2.42
C TRP A 109 -3.62 14.71 -2.48
N GLY A 110 -4.43 15.70 -2.06
CA GLY A 110 -5.88 15.64 -2.07
C GLY A 110 -6.44 14.71 -0.99
N ASP A 111 -7.73 14.38 -1.11
CA ASP A 111 -8.39 13.50 -0.15
C ASP A 111 -7.80 12.09 -0.20
N ARG A 112 -7.63 11.46 0.98
CA ARG A 112 -7.15 10.07 1.12
C ARG A 112 -7.89 9.08 0.21
N ALA A 113 -9.17 9.34 -0.05
CA ALA A 113 -10.02 8.50 -0.90
C ALA A 113 -9.66 8.54 -2.39
N GLU A 114 -8.94 9.57 -2.83
CA GLU A 114 -8.54 9.77 -4.23
C GLU A 114 -7.06 9.44 -4.47
N MET A 115 -6.31 9.12 -3.41
CA MET A 115 -4.90 8.77 -3.51
C MET A 115 -4.70 7.41 -4.20
N ARG A 116 -3.63 7.32 -4.98
CA ARG A 116 -3.19 6.03 -5.52
C ARG A 116 -2.71 5.12 -4.38
N TRP A 117 -2.81 3.81 -4.56
CA TRP A 117 -2.49 2.84 -3.50
C TRP A 117 -1.02 2.94 -3.02
N ASP A 118 -0.09 3.31 -3.90
CA ASP A 118 1.33 3.53 -3.57
C ASP A 118 1.50 4.79 -2.71
N GLN A 119 0.79 5.87 -3.03
CA GLN A 119 0.73 7.06 -2.18
C GLN A 119 0.09 6.76 -0.83
N GLN A 120 -0.93 5.91 -0.80
CA GLN A 120 -1.57 5.47 0.44
C GLN A 120 -0.60 4.69 1.34
N MET A 121 0.22 3.82 0.75
CA MET A 121 1.26 3.07 1.47
C MET A 121 2.31 4.01 2.06
N VAL A 122 2.68 5.08 1.34
CA VAL A 122 3.60 6.12 1.85
C VAL A 122 2.93 6.91 2.98
N TYR A 123 1.66 7.31 2.82
CA TYR A 123 0.87 7.99 3.85
C TYR A 123 0.77 7.17 5.13
N ASP A 124 0.51 5.87 5.00
CA ASP A 124 0.38 4.96 6.14
C ASP A 124 1.75 4.61 6.75
N ALA A 125 2.85 4.60 5.96
CA ALA A 125 4.21 4.35 6.44
C ALA A 125 4.76 5.46 7.35
N TYR A 126 4.36 6.72 7.12
CA TYR A 126 4.66 7.84 8.02
C TYR A 126 3.69 7.94 9.21
N GLY A 127 2.70 7.04 9.30
CA GLY A 127 1.76 6.92 10.40
C GLY A 127 2.34 6.27 11.66
N VAL A 128 2.95 7.11 12.50
CA VAL A 128 3.33 6.96 13.94
C VAL A 128 4.25 5.79 14.33
N PRO A 129 5.52 6.11 14.60
CA PRO A 129 6.13 5.75 15.88
C PRO A 129 6.23 6.98 16.79
N SER A 130 5.67 6.87 18.00
CA SER A 130 6.14 7.65 19.14
C SER A 130 7.63 7.36 19.31
N GLN A 131 8.44 8.42 19.20
CA GLN A 131 9.91 8.49 19.28
C GLN A 131 10.72 7.63 18.29
N PHE A 132 10.87 8.12 17.05
CA PHE A 132 12.14 7.99 16.35
C PHE A 132 12.72 9.39 16.16
N ASN A 133 13.90 9.64 16.71
CA ASN A 133 14.62 10.90 16.50
C ASN A 133 15.46 10.73 15.23
N PRO A 134 15.10 11.33 14.09
CA PRO A 134 15.88 11.17 12.87
C PRO A 134 17.27 11.80 13.03
N PRO A 135 18.34 11.23 12.44
CA PRO A 135 19.66 11.85 12.44
C PRO A 135 19.56 13.24 11.79
N GLN A 136 20.04 14.27 12.48
CA GLN A 136 20.10 15.62 11.90
C GLN A 136 21.04 15.61 10.69
N PRO A 137 20.68 16.21 9.55
CA PRO A 137 21.63 16.42 8.46
C PRO A 137 22.81 17.28 8.96
N PRO A 138 24.02 17.10 8.40
CA PRO A 138 25.17 17.92 8.80
C PRO A 138 24.83 19.39 8.55
N ASN A 139 25.09 20.24 9.55
CA ASN A 139 24.85 21.68 9.46
C ASN A 139 25.61 22.26 8.26
N ASP A 140 24.91 22.76 7.26
CA ASP A 140 25.52 23.66 6.28
C ASP A 140 25.93 24.96 6.99
N PRO A 141 27.13 25.48 6.75
CA PRO A 141 27.57 26.74 7.35
C PRO A 141 26.69 27.90 6.86
N PRO A 142 26.49 28.96 7.68
CA PRO A 142 25.58 30.04 7.34
C PRO A 142 26.06 30.78 6.07
N GLU A 143 25.14 30.99 5.13
CA GLU A 143 25.35 31.81 3.94
C GLU A 143 25.86 33.21 4.33
N ALA A 144 27.08 33.53 3.92
CA ALA A 144 27.59 34.88 3.95
C ALA A 144 27.07 35.63 2.72
N SER A 145 26.30 36.68 3.00
CA SER A 145 25.82 37.66 2.04
C SER A 145 26.99 38.40 1.39
N THR A 146 27.02 38.53 0.05
CA THR A 146 26.95 39.83 -0.64
C THR A 146 27.42 39.79 -2.10
N SER A 147 26.67 40.55 -2.91
CA SER A 147 27.00 41.30 -4.14
C SER A 147 27.65 40.61 -5.34
N TYR A 148 26.83 40.48 -6.39
CA TYR A 148 27.22 40.42 -7.79
C TYR A 148 28.06 41.65 -8.18
N GLN A 149 29.25 41.46 -8.76
CA GLN A 149 29.99 42.49 -9.52
C GLN A 149 30.29 41.92 -10.91
N PRO A 150 29.95 42.63 -12.01
CA PRO A 150 30.17 42.14 -13.36
C PRO A 150 31.63 42.23 -13.81
N ASP A 151 32.00 41.33 -14.73
CA ASP A 151 33.32 41.06 -15.26
C ASP A 151 34.00 42.29 -15.90
N ALA A 152 35.30 42.45 -15.65
CA ALA A 152 36.18 43.32 -16.42
C ALA A 152 37.04 42.44 -17.35
N ASP A 153 36.71 42.48 -18.64
CA ASP A 153 37.66 42.19 -19.70
C ASP A 153 38.87 43.14 -19.63
N GLU A 154 40.04 42.61 -20.04
CA GLU A 154 41.22 43.28 -20.63
C GLU A 154 42.59 42.89 -20.03
N ASN A 155 43.08 41.73 -20.50
CA ASN A 155 44.38 41.49 -21.16
C ASN A 155 45.72 41.92 -20.49
N PRO A 156 46.62 40.97 -20.17
CA PRO A 156 48.04 41.28 -19.99
C PRO A 156 48.79 41.02 -21.30
N THR A 157 49.47 42.03 -21.86
CA THR A 157 50.85 41.86 -22.37
C THR A 157 51.45 43.19 -22.81
N PHE A 158 52.61 43.44 -22.20
CA PHE A 158 53.52 44.54 -22.42
C PHE A 158 54.40 44.22 -23.64
N TYR A 159 54.50 45.15 -24.60
CA TYR A 159 55.60 45.17 -25.57
C TYR A 159 56.45 46.41 -25.32
N GLN A 160 57.68 46.18 -24.86
CA GLN A 160 58.92 46.84 -25.27
C GLN A 160 60.06 45.84 -25.08
#